data_AF-A0A453M0C7-F1
#
_entry.id   AF-A0A453M0C7-F1
#
_cell.length_a   1.000
_cell.length_b   1.000
_cell.length_c   1.000
_cell.angle_alpha   90.00
_cell.angle_beta   90.00
_cell.angle_gamma   90.00
#
_symmetry.space_group_name_H-M   'P 1'
#
loop_
_entity.id
_entity.type
_entity.pdbx_description
1 polymer ?
#
loop_
_entity_poly.entity_id
_entity_poly.type
_entity_poly.pdbx_seq_one_letter_code
_entity_poly.pdbx_strand_id
1 'polypeptide(L)' 'MEHIIAGKFKLGRKIGSGSFGELYLGINIQNGEEVGIKLVSADKPAYNFNW' A
#
# COMPACT_ATOMS: atom_id res chain seq x y z
N MET A 1 6.75 -1.89 -15.69
CA MET A 1 6.45 -3.14 -14.98
C MET A 1 5.37 -2.84 -13.97
N GLU A 2 4.28 -3.59 -13.96
CA GLU A 2 3.20 -3.37 -12.97
C GLU A 2 3.54 -4.09 -11.67
N HIS A 3 3.48 -3.39 -10.55
CA HIS A 3 3.69 -3.98 -9.24
C HIS A 3 2.35 -4.45 -8.68
N ILE A 4 2.14 -5.77 -8.67
CA ILE A 4 0.95 -6.39 -8.08
C ILE A 4 1.30 -6.85 -6.66
N ILE A 5 0.57 -6.33 -5.68
CA ILE A 5 0.76 -6.62 -4.26
C ILE A 5 -0.36 -7.56 -3.79
N ALA A 6 0.02 -8.60 -3.04
CA ALA A 6 -0.88 -9.63 -2.52
C ALA A 6 -1.78 -10.29 -3.59
N GLY A 7 -1.37 -10.25 -4.87
CA GLY A 7 -2.16 -10.77 -5.98
C GLY A 7 -3.50 -10.05 -6.23
N LYS A 8 -3.78 -8.92 -5.56
CA LYS A 8 -5.10 -8.27 -5.57
C LYS A 8 -5.05 -6.78 -5.91
N PHE A 9 -3.93 -6.11 -5.65
CA PHE A 9 -3.85 -4.66 -5.81
C PHE A 9 -2.70 -4.27 -6.73
N LYS A 10 -2.99 -3.42 -7.70
CA LYS A 10 -1.97 -2.76 -8.51
C LYS A 10 -1.47 -1.53 -7.76
N LEU A 11 -0.16 -1.44 -7.54
CA LEU A 11 0.49 -0.28 -6.95
C LEU A 11 0.61 0.83 -7.99
N GLY A 12 0.06 2.00 -7.67
CA GLY A 12 0.14 3.21 -8.50
C GLY A 12 1.21 4.18 -7.98
N ARG A 13 0.97 5.48 -8.21
CA ARG A 13 1.91 6.54 -7.80
C ARG A 13 1.94 6.71 -6.29
N LYS A 14 3.10 7.11 -5.76
CA LYS A 14 3.22 7.60 -4.39
C LYS A 14 2.39 8.88 -4.22
N ILE A 15 1.60 8.95 -3.14
CA ILE A 15 0.74 10.09 -2.81
C ILE A 15 1.11 10.75 -1.48
N GLY A 16 1.95 10.12 -0.67
CA GLY A 16 2.45 10.71 0.56
C GLY A 16 3.54 9.89 1.23
N SER A 17 4.17 10.47 2.25
CA SER A 17 5.10 9.78 3.14
C SER A 17 5.15 10.49 4.48
N GLY A 18 5.43 9.74 5.54
CA GLY A 18 5.60 10.27 6.89
C GLY A 18 6.22 9.25 7.84
N SER A 19 6.11 9.51 9.14
CA SER A 19 6.56 8.57 10.19
C SER A 19 5.89 7.19 10.10
N PHE A 20 4.72 7.12 9.47
CA PHE A 20 3.95 5.91 9.24
C PHE A 20 4.43 5.08 8.03
N GLY A 21 5.44 5.53 7.27
CA GLY A 21 5.89 4.90 6.03
C GLY A 21 5.44 5.67 4.78
N GLU A 22 5.42 4.98 3.65
CA GLU A 22 5.04 5.54 2.36
C GLU A 22 3.58 5.19 2.01
N LEU A 23 2.85 6.11 1.40
CA LEU A 23 1.46 5.92 0.97
C LEU A 23 1.36 6.05 -0.55
N TYR A 24 0.68 5.10 -1.16
CA TYR A 24 0.48 5.00 -2.60
C TYR A 24 -1.01 4.95 -2.93
N LEU A 25 -1.36 5.49 -4.09
CA LEU A 25 -2.63 5.18 -4.73
C LEU A 25 -2.52 3.76 -5.31
N GLY A 26 -3.53 2.92 -5.08
CA GLY A 26 -3.63 1.60 -5.67
C GLY A 26 -4.99 1.38 -6.30
N ILE A 27 -5.09 0.33 -7.10
CA ILE A 27 -6.35 -0.12 -7.72
C ILE A 27 -6.57 -1.58 -7.37
N ASN A 28 -7.75 -1.93 -6.87
CA ASN A 28 -8.16 -3.32 -6.74
C ASN A 28 -8.43 -3.90 -8.13
N ILE A 29 -7.69 -4.94 -8.50
CA ILE A 29 -7.72 -5.50 -9.86
C ILE A 29 -9.04 -6.21 -10.19
N GLN A 30 -9.81 -6.60 -9.18
CA GLN A 30 -11.07 -7.34 -9.38
C GLN A 30 -12.25 -6.41 -9.71
N ASN A 31 -12.29 -5.22 -9.10
CA ASN A 31 -13.45 -4.32 -9.19
C ASN A 31 -13.11 -2.89 -9.65
N GLY A 32 -11.82 -2.55 -9.78
CA GLY A 32 -11.37 -1.23 -10.23
C GLY A 32 -11.41 -0.13 -9.17
N GLU A 33 -11.72 -0.45 -7.91
CA GLU A 33 -11.79 0.55 -6.84
C GLU A 33 -10.41 1.13 -6.50
N GLU A 34 -10.37 2.45 -6.30
CA GLU A 34 -9.19 3.16 -5.80
C GLU A 34 -9.00 2.90 -4.30
N VAL A 35 -7.77 2.58 -3.90
CA VAL A 35 -7.41 2.29 -2.51
C VAL A 35 -6.12 2.99 -2.10
N GLY A 36 -5.95 3.24 -0.80
CA GLY A 36 -4.67 3.66 -0.23
C GLY A 36 -3.81 2.45 0.16
N ILE A 37 -2.60 2.34 -0.38
CA ILE A 37 -1.64 1.30 -0.02
C ILE A 37 -0.53 1.91 0.83
N LYS A 38 -0.46 1.50 2.10
CA LYS A 38 0.60 1.89 3.04
C LYS A 38 1.73 0.87 3.01
N LEU A 39 2.91 1.28 2.56
CA LEU A 39 4.12 0.46 2.59
C LEU A 39 4.94 0.78 3.85
N VAL A 40 5.29 -0.27 4.59
CA VAL A 40 6.12 -0.22 5.79
C VAL A 40 7.30 -1.17 5.63
N SER A 41 8.48 -0.78 6.12
CA SER A 41 9.65 -1.67 6.16
C SER A 41 9.35 -2.83 7.12
N ALA A 42 9.68 -4.06 6.71
CA ALA A 42 9.51 -5.26 7.52
C ALA A 42 10.45 -5.29 8.74
N ASP A 43 11.51 -4.50 8.70
CA ASP A 43 12.55 -4.39 9.74
C ASP A 43 12.04 -3.59 10.94
N LYS A 44 10.97 -2.80 10.75
CA LYS A 44 10.22 -2.21 11.85
C LYS A 44 9.38 -3.33 12.45
N PRO A 45 9.52 -3.67 13.76
CA PRO A 45 8.60 -4.60 14.38
C PRO A 45 7.21 -4.09 14.08
N ALA A 46 6.37 -4.94 13.48
CA ALA A 46 5.02 -4.57 13.09
C ALA A 46 4.37 -3.94 14.33
N TYR A 47 4.25 -2.61 14.35
CA TYR A 47 3.40 -1.95 15.31
C TYR A 47 2.04 -2.55 15.00
N ASN A 48 1.54 -3.39 15.90
CA ASN A 48 0.21 -3.96 15.79
C ASN A 48 -0.76 -2.78 15.82
N PHE A 49 -1.05 -2.24 14.63
CA PHE A 49 -2.03 -1.19 14.43
C PHE A 49 -3.39 -1.87 14.54
N ASN A 50 -3.82 -2.08 15.79
CA ASN A 50 -5.20 -2.39 16.12
C ASN A 50 -5.98 -1.09 15.93
N TRP A 51 -6.72 -1.00 14.84
CA TRP A 51 -7.82 -0.05 14.68
C TRP A 51 -9.11 -0.72 15.12
#